data_AF-A0A8S3QIV5-F1
#
_entry.id   AF-A0A8S3QIV5-F1
#
_cell.length_a   1.000
_cell.length_b   1.000
_cell.length_c   1.000
_cell.angle_alpha   90.00
_cell.angle_beta   90.00
_cell.angle_gamma   90.00
#
_symmetry.space_group_name_H-M   'P 1'
#
loop_
_entity.id
_entity.type
_entity.pdbx_description
1 polymer ?
#
loop_
_entity_poly.entity_id
_entity_poly.type
_entity_poly.pdbx_seq_one_letter_code
_entity_poly.pdbx_strand_id
1 'polypeptide(L)'
;MVHRQDFIRPLCKGLISLRNSLRVDKFCLEKKWRHDDILIYKNICFLTQCCNEHNGITWRIRFDIPQYSRSRKLLKSGSLVCLTNQKFTFLQYATVAENNDRSLRNGISEIRFIDDIPKTSEILKQRDVILIESQVFFPSYFHTLLSIKCMHNMLINEEHSIPFGTHLLNKRHSLNQEEPDYFESRSFIKEGFDISCLSSGQPVNTIDISNETNWPDAQTLGMDDSQHRALVTSMKSKFALIQGPPGTGKQ
;
A
#
# COMPACT_ATOMS: atom_id res chain seq x y z
N MET A 1 -7.33 2.64 -2.72
CA MET A 1 -6.47 2.64 -1.51
C MET A 1 -6.80 1.53 -0.50
N VAL A 2 -7.98 0.89 -0.57
CA VAL A 2 -8.45 -0.16 0.35
C VAL A 2 -7.58 -1.43 0.29
N HIS A 3 -7.26 -1.92 -0.91
CA HIS A 3 -6.50 -3.17 -1.07
C HIS A 3 -5.07 -3.14 -0.50
N ARG A 4 -4.41 -1.98 -0.36
CA ARG A 4 -3.02 -1.92 0.15
C ARG A 4 -2.96 -2.23 1.65
N GLN A 5 -3.98 -1.85 2.42
CA GLN A 5 -4.03 -2.15 3.85
C GLN A 5 -4.36 -3.62 4.09
N ASP A 6 -5.24 -4.23 3.29
CA ASP A 6 -5.73 -5.59 3.58
C ASP A 6 -4.64 -6.66 3.57
N PHE A 7 -3.57 -6.50 2.79
CA PHE A 7 -2.48 -7.48 2.70
C PHE A 7 -1.28 -7.20 3.62
N ILE A 8 -0.97 -5.92 3.86
CA ILE A 8 0.19 -5.53 4.68
C ILE A 8 -0.20 -5.45 6.16
N ARG A 9 -1.41 -4.98 6.46
CA ARG A 9 -1.88 -4.80 7.84
C ARG A 9 -1.91 -6.11 8.64
N PRO A 10 -2.31 -7.27 8.11
CA PRO A 10 -2.20 -8.56 8.81
C PRO A 10 -0.76 -8.88 9.20
N LEU A 11 0.19 -8.72 8.27
CA LEU A 11 1.61 -8.92 8.55
C LEU A 11 2.11 -7.95 9.63
N CYS A 12 1.79 -6.65 9.53
CA CYS A 12 2.17 -5.67 10.54
C CYS A 12 1.58 -5.98 11.92
N LYS A 13 0.30 -6.38 11.99
CA LYS A 13 -0.36 -6.80 13.23
C LYS A 13 0.34 -8.02 13.84
N GLY A 14 0.61 -9.04 13.02
CA GLY A 14 1.33 -10.24 13.44
C GLY A 14 2.72 -9.92 13.98
N LEU A 15 3.48 -9.05 13.30
CA LEU A 15 4.80 -8.61 13.76
C LEU A 15 4.74 -7.84 15.09
N ILE A 16 3.79 -6.93 15.24
CA ILE A 16 3.60 -6.17 16.50
C ILE A 16 3.23 -7.12 17.64
N SER A 17 2.30 -8.05 17.41
CA SER A 17 1.88 -9.05 18.38
C SER A 17 3.04 -9.94 18.82
N LEU A 18 3.84 -10.41 17.86
CA LEU A 18 5.04 -11.20 18.11
C LEU A 18 6.07 -10.43 18.93
N ARG A 19 6.37 -9.17 18.54
CA ARG A 19 7.31 -8.31 19.27
C ARG A 19 6.87 -8.06 20.71
N ASN A 20 5.60 -7.78 20.92
CA ASN A 20 5.05 -7.57 22.26
C ASN A 20 5.13 -8.85 23.10
N SER A 21 4.80 -10.00 22.51
CA SER A 21 4.89 -11.31 23.16
C SER A 21 6.33 -11.64 23.59
N LEU A 22 7.31 -11.38 22.73
CA LEU A 22 8.74 -11.61 23.02
C LEU A 22 9.31 -10.65 24.08
N ARG A 23 8.72 -9.46 24.23
CA ARG A 23 9.08 -8.53 25.31
C ARG A 23 8.59 -8.99 26.68
N VAL A 24 7.41 -9.60 26.73
CA VAL A 24 6.81 -10.12 27.98
C VAL A 24 7.44 -11.44 28.37
N ASP A 25 7.62 -12.35 27.41
CA ASP A 25 8.19 -13.67 27.63
C ASP A 25 9.15 -14.03 26.49
N LYS A 26 10.45 -14.04 26.79
CA LYS A 26 11.50 -14.39 25.82
C LYS A 26 11.36 -15.83 25.31
N PHE A 27 10.75 -16.72 26.09
CA PHE A 27 10.55 -18.12 25.74
C PHE A 27 9.15 -18.38 25.14
N CYS A 28 8.39 -17.33 24.80
CA CYS A 28 7.03 -17.49 24.26
C CYS A 28 6.99 -18.38 23.01
N LEU A 29 8.03 -18.32 22.20
CA LEU A 29 8.18 -19.15 21.02
C LEU A 29 8.28 -20.64 21.38
N GLU A 30 8.97 -21.02 22.46
CA GLU A 30 9.08 -22.40 22.94
C GLU A 30 7.73 -22.93 23.44
N LYS A 31 6.89 -22.05 23.99
CA LYS A 31 5.54 -22.36 24.50
C LYS A 31 4.46 -22.45 23.42
N LYS A 32 4.83 -22.74 22.16
CA LYS A 32 3.92 -22.89 21.01
C LYS A 32 3.11 -21.62 20.70
N TRP A 33 3.74 -20.45 20.69
CA TRP A 33 3.13 -19.21 20.21
C TRP A 33 2.52 -19.38 18.79
N ARG A 34 1.34 -18.82 18.57
CA ARG A 34 0.60 -18.89 17.30
C ARG A 34 -0.10 -17.57 17.00
N HIS A 35 -0.31 -17.32 15.71
CA HIS A 35 -1.08 -16.19 15.22
C HIS A 35 -1.75 -16.59 13.90
N ASP A 36 -2.91 -16.01 13.61
CA ASP A 36 -3.69 -16.38 12.43
C ASP A 36 -3.06 -15.86 11.15
N ASP A 37 -2.47 -14.65 11.19
CA ASP A 37 -1.91 -14.00 10.01
C ASP A 37 -0.46 -14.39 9.66
N ILE A 38 0.32 -14.92 10.62
CA ILE A 38 1.75 -15.17 10.44
C ILE A 38 2.19 -16.55 10.92
N LEU A 39 3.19 -17.11 10.25
CA LEU A 39 3.84 -18.37 10.62
C LEU A 39 5.30 -18.12 10.93
N ILE A 40 5.84 -18.82 11.92
CA ILE A 40 7.22 -18.61 12.38
C ILE A 40 8.04 -19.88 12.17
N TYR A 41 9.23 -19.71 11.62
CA TYR A 41 10.24 -20.74 11.48
C TYR A 41 11.46 -20.34 12.31
N LYS A 42 11.98 -21.30 13.06
CA LYS A 42 13.07 -21.09 14.02
C LYS A 42 14.34 -21.77 13.55
N ASN A 43 15.44 -21.49 14.26
CA ASN A 43 16.74 -22.10 14.04
C ASN A 43 17.17 -21.96 12.58
N ILE A 44 17.07 -20.72 12.07
CA ILE A 44 17.44 -20.40 10.70
C ILE A 44 18.96 -20.50 10.58
N CYS A 45 19.41 -21.38 9.69
CA CYS A 45 20.81 -21.51 9.31
C CYS A 45 20.97 -21.21 7.82
N PHE A 46 21.82 -20.23 7.50
CA PHE A 46 22.22 -19.97 6.12
C PHE A 46 23.25 -21.02 5.70
N LEU A 47 22.97 -21.74 4.61
CA LEU A 47 23.84 -22.81 4.11
C LEU A 47 24.80 -22.28 3.05
N THR A 48 24.25 -21.84 1.92
CA THR A 48 25.01 -21.41 0.75
C THR A 48 24.26 -20.33 -0.02
N GLN A 49 25.03 -19.45 -0.67
CA GLN A 49 24.51 -18.56 -1.70
C GLN A 49 24.34 -19.35 -3.01
N CYS A 50 23.23 -19.16 -3.70
CA CYS A 50 22.93 -19.79 -4.98
C CYS A 50 22.65 -18.70 -6.02
N CYS A 51 23.05 -18.94 -7.26
CA CYS A 51 22.82 -18.03 -8.37
C CYS A 51 22.08 -18.79 -9.46
N ASN A 52 20.85 -18.36 -9.77
CA ASN A 52 20.03 -18.94 -10.82
C ASN A 52 19.73 -17.88 -11.88
N GLU A 53 19.67 -18.25 -13.15
CA GLU A 53 19.41 -17.31 -14.25
C GLU A 53 18.06 -16.59 -14.11
N HIS A 54 17.03 -17.30 -13.64
CA HIS A 54 15.68 -16.74 -13.45
C HIS A 54 15.51 -15.98 -12.12
N ASN A 55 16.17 -16.44 -11.05
CA ASN A 55 15.97 -15.94 -9.69
C ASN A 55 17.13 -15.08 -9.16
N GLY A 56 18.15 -14.82 -9.97
CA GLY A 56 19.34 -14.08 -9.56
C GLY A 56 20.02 -14.70 -8.34
N ILE A 57 20.47 -13.83 -7.43
CA ILE A 57 21.13 -14.23 -6.18
C ILE A 57 20.07 -14.65 -5.14
N THR A 58 20.18 -15.88 -4.67
CA THR A 58 19.33 -16.48 -3.63
C THR A 58 20.18 -17.07 -2.51
N TRP A 59 19.56 -17.32 -1.37
CA TRP A 59 20.18 -17.93 -0.20
C TRP A 59 19.41 -19.18 0.20
N ARG A 60 20.13 -20.29 0.29
CA ARG A 60 19.58 -21.53 0.79
C ARG A 60 19.63 -21.52 2.31
N ILE A 61 18.47 -21.64 2.93
CA ILE A 61 18.30 -21.64 4.38
C ILE A 61 17.78 -22.98 4.86
N ARG A 62 18.20 -23.38 6.06
CA ARG A 62 17.65 -24.50 6.83
C ARG A 62 16.88 -23.96 8.03
N PHE A 63 15.78 -24.61 8.40
CA PHE A 63 14.96 -24.26 9.56
C PHE A 63 14.29 -25.48 10.18
N ASP A 64 13.84 -25.33 11.41
CA ASP A 64 13.04 -26.35 12.08
C ASP A 64 11.65 -26.44 11.45
N ILE A 65 11.26 -27.64 11.03
CA ILE A 65 9.94 -27.89 10.45
C ILE A 65 8.90 -27.81 11.57
N PRO A 66 7.99 -26.83 11.53
CA PRO A 66 6.98 -26.71 12.57
C PRO A 66 5.99 -27.87 12.50
N GLN A 67 5.48 -28.34 13.64
CA GLN A 67 4.55 -29.48 13.69
C GLN A 67 3.25 -29.26 12.88
N TYR A 68 2.82 -28.00 12.68
CA TYR A 68 1.67 -27.64 11.85
C TYR A 68 1.92 -27.68 10.34
N SER A 69 3.17 -27.92 9.92
CA SER A 69 3.58 -28.03 8.50
C SER A 69 2.91 -29.15 7.75
N ARG A 70 2.47 -30.21 8.43
CA ARG A 70 1.91 -31.41 7.77
C ARG A 70 0.56 -31.18 7.10
N SER A 71 -0.15 -30.09 7.44
CA SER A 71 -1.52 -29.84 6.97
C SER A 71 -1.66 -28.61 6.07
N ARG A 72 -0.63 -27.77 5.94
CA ARG A 72 -0.69 -26.50 5.19
C ARG A 72 0.38 -26.46 4.10
N LYS A 73 0.05 -25.90 2.94
CA LYS A 73 1.04 -25.55 1.92
C LYS A 73 1.83 -24.33 2.41
N LEU A 74 3.03 -24.58 2.94
CA LEU A 74 3.94 -23.60 3.51
C LEU A 74 4.97 -23.12 2.48
N LEU A 75 5.46 -21.89 2.62
CA LEU A 75 6.56 -21.33 1.83
C LEU A 75 6.38 -21.58 0.34
N LYS A 76 5.23 -21.18 -0.21
CA LYS A 76 5.01 -21.28 -1.66
C LYS A 76 5.99 -20.37 -2.40
N SER A 77 6.43 -20.77 -3.58
CA SER A 77 7.20 -19.88 -4.46
C SER A 77 6.50 -18.52 -4.62
N GLY A 78 7.27 -17.44 -4.51
CA GLY A 78 6.80 -16.06 -4.53
C GLY A 78 6.27 -15.50 -3.20
N SER A 79 6.09 -16.33 -2.16
CA SER A 79 5.55 -15.85 -0.87
C SER A 79 6.50 -14.84 -0.22
N LEU A 80 5.94 -13.78 0.35
CA LEU A 80 6.69 -12.79 1.13
C LEU A 80 7.01 -13.37 2.50
N VAL A 81 8.29 -13.32 2.84
CA VAL A 81 8.81 -13.69 4.14
C VAL A 81 9.66 -12.54 4.69
N CYS A 82 9.78 -12.45 6.01
CA CYS A 82 10.67 -11.51 6.65
C CYS A 82 11.55 -12.20 7.68
N LEU A 83 12.80 -11.74 7.75
CA LEU A 83 13.81 -12.20 8.68
C LEU A 83 14.05 -11.14 9.73
N THR A 84 14.12 -11.57 10.99
CA THR A 84 14.43 -10.73 12.13
C THR A 84 15.08 -11.58 13.22
N ASN A 85 15.65 -10.96 14.26
CA ASN A 85 16.03 -11.66 15.47
C ASN A 85 14.95 -11.50 16.55
N GLN A 86 15.05 -12.26 17.64
CA GLN A 86 14.08 -12.18 18.74
C GLN A 86 13.99 -10.80 19.41
N LYS A 87 15.03 -9.96 19.24
CA LYS A 87 15.09 -8.59 19.76
C LYS A 87 14.51 -7.54 18.79
N PHE A 88 14.13 -7.94 17.57
CA PHE A 88 13.70 -7.05 16.49
C PHE A 88 14.69 -5.91 16.21
N THR A 89 16.00 -6.17 16.23
CA THR A 89 17.02 -5.14 15.93
C THR A 89 17.13 -4.85 14.44
N PHE A 90 16.72 -5.80 13.59
CA PHE A 90 16.65 -5.64 12.15
C PHE A 90 15.35 -6.28 11.63
N LEU A 91 14.90 -5.85 10.45
CA LEU A 91 13.79 -6.46 9.74
C LEU A 91 14.11 -6.44 8.24
N GLN A 92 14.32 -7.62 7.67
CA GLN A 92 14.66 -7.76 6.26
C GLN A 92 13.59 -8.55 5.53
N TYR A 93 13.18 -8.06 4.36
CA TYR A 93 12.20 -8.73 3.52
C TYR A 93 12.87 -9.59 2.45
N ALA A 94 12.26 -10.73 2.18
CA ALA A 94 12.66 -11.66 1.14
C ALA A 94 11.42 -12.34 0.52
N THR A 95 11.59 -12.90 -0.67
CA THR A 95 10.62 -13.79 -1.30
C THR A 95 11.14 -15.21 -1.35
N VAL A 96 10.23 -16.18 -1.31
CA VAL A 96 10.59 -17.58 -1.57
C VAL A 96 10.85 -17.73 -3.08
N ALA A 97 12.04 -18.19 -3.47
CA ALA A 97 12.41 -18.31 -4.89
C ALA A 97 11.74 -19.51 -5.55
N GLU A 98 12.24 -20.71 -5.27
CA GLU A 98 11.66 -21.95 -5.79
C GLU A 98 11.87 -23.06 -4.77
N ASN A 99 10.80 -23.78 -4.48
CA ASN A 99 10.81 -24.80 -3.45
C ASN A 99 10.37 -26.13 -4.04
N ASN A 100 11.29 -27.08 -4.05
CA ASN A 100 10.94 -28.48 -4.27
C ASN A 100 10.34 -29.06 -2.98
N ASP A 101 9.23 -29.78 -3.09
CA ASP A 101 8.57 -30.42 -1.94
C ASP A 101 9.52 -31.31 -1.12
N ARG A 102 10.51 -31.92 -1.76
CA ARG A 102 11.55 -32.74 -1.10
C ARG A 102 12.44 -31.90 -0.18
N SER A 103 12.87 -30.72 -0.62
CA SER A 103 13.72 -29.81 0.17
C SER A 103 12.94 -29.25 1.36
N LEU A 104 11.68 -28.87 1.15
CA LEU A 104 10.80 -28.39 2.22
C LEU A 104 10.57 -29.43 3.31
N ARG A 105 10.40 -30.71 2.94
CA ARG A 105 10.28 -31.83 3.90
C ARG A 105 11.54 -32.04 4.74
N ASN A 106 12.69 -31.55 4.28
CA ASN A 106 13.95 -31.56 5.00
C ASN A 106 14.23 -30.22 5.71
N GLY A 107 13.26 -29.31 5.73
CA GLY A 107 13.40 -27.99 6.36
C GLY A 107 14.34 -27.06 5.59
N ILE A 108 14.42 -27.21 4.26
CA ILE A 108 15.30 -26.40 3.40
C ILE A 108 14.44 -25.61 2.42
N SER A 109 14.71 -24.30 2.31
CA SER A 109 14.06 -23.39 1.35
C SER A 109 15.08 -22.43 0.77
N GLU A 110 14.82 -21.96 -0.45
CA GLU A 110 15.59 -20.87 -1.06
C GLU A 110 14.82 -19.55 -0.97
N ILE A 111 15.49 -18.52 -0.48
CA ILE A 111 14.93 -17.18 -0.33
C ILE A 111 15.75 -16.16 -1.12
N ARG A 112 15.07 -15.14 -1.64
CA ARG A 112 15.66 -14.01 -2.37
C ARG A 112 15.39 -12.74 -1.60
N PHE A 113 16.44 -12.04 -1.18
CA PHE A 113 16.27 -10.75 -0.51
C PHE A 113 15.73 -9.68 -1.47
N ILE A 114 14.84 -8.82 -0.96
CA ILE A 114 14.21 -7.74 -1.74
C ILE A 114 15.10 -6.48 -1.77
N ASP A 115 15.90 -6.24 -0.72
CA ASP A 115 16.78 -5.06 -0.63
C ASP A 115 18.27 -5.41 -0.87
N ASP A 116 19.10 -4.37 -1.00
CA ASP A 116 20.50 -4.45 -1.43
C ASP A 116 21.40 -5.42 -0.64
N ILE A 117 22.35 -6.01 -1.37
CA ILE A 117 23.37 -6.97 -0.94
C ILE A 117 24.11 -6.61 0.37
N PRO A 118 24.55 -5.36 0.66
CA PRO A 118 25.27 -5.04 1.90
C PRO A 118 24.50 -5.40 3.17
N LYS A 119 23.18 -5.16 3.23
CA LYS A 119 22.34 -5.51 4.40
C LYS A 119 22.24 -7.02 4.60
N THR A 120 22.33 -7.79 3.51
CA THR A 120 22.32 -9.25 3.55
C THR A 120 23.53 -9.79 4.32
N SER A 121 24.72 -9.20 4.11
CA SER A 121 25.95 -9.65 4.75
C SER A 121 25.95 -9.52 6.28
N GLU A 122 25.23 -8.53 6.82
CA GLU A 122 25.09 -8.34 8.26
C GLU A 122 24.17 -9.39 8.89
N ILE A 123 23.10 -9.78 8.17
CA ILE A 123 22.14 -10.79 8.63
C ILE A 123 22.78 -12.16 8.77
N LEU A 124 23.67 -12.51 7.84
CA LEU A 124 24.42 -13.78 7.88
C LEU A 124 25.28 -13.93 9.15
N LYS A 125 25.65 -12.80 9.78
CA LYS A 125 26.43 -12.76 11.02
C LYS A 125 25.54 -12.77 12.28
N GLN A 126 24.23 -12.58 12.14
CA GLN A 126 23.31 -12.55 13.26
C GLN A 126 23.06 -13.97 13.81
N ARG A 127 22.85 -14.04 15.13
CA ARG A 127 22.36 -15.25 15.80
C ARG A 127 20.87 -15.10 16.10
N ASP A 128 20.23 -16.22 16.39
CA ASP A 128 18.81 -16.29 16.80
C ASP A 128 17.86 -15.69 15.76
N VAL A 129 18.18 -15.88 14.48
CA VAL A 129 17.35 -15.43 13.37
C VAL A 129 16.10 -16.30 13.28
N ILE A 130 14.96 -15.63 13.17
CA ILE A 130 13.66 -16.24 12.88
C ILE A 130 13.18 -15.77 11.51
N LEU A 131 12.48 -16.67 10.82
CA LEU A 131 11.82 -16.38 9.56
C LEU A 131 10.32 -16.35 9.81
N ILE A 132 9.66 -15.33 9.28
CA ILE A 132 8.24 -15.10 9.46
C ILE A 132 7.60 -15.07 8.07
N GLU A 133 6.59 -15.90 7.87
CA GLU A 133 5.80 -15.96 6.64
C GLU A 133 4.44 -15.31 6.86
N SER A 134 4.01 -14.47 5.91
CA SER A 134 2.65 -13.93 5.88
C SER A 134 1.70 -14.92 5.23
N GLN A 135 0.59 -15.26 5.89
CA GLN A 135 -0.43 -16.15 5.32
C GLN A 135 -1.32 -15.46 4.27
N VAL A 136 -1.35 -14.13 4.27
CA VAL A 136 -2.28 -13.32 3.46
C VAL A 136 -1.58 -12.74 2.22
N PHE A 137 -0.25 -12.77 2.16
CA PHE A 137 0.48 -12.15 1.05
C PHE A 137 0.31 -12.93 -0.26
N PHE A 138 -0.22 -12.26 -1.28
CA PHE A 138 -0.35 -12.80 -2.62
C PHE A 138 0.73 -12.23 -3.56
N PRO A 139 1.54 -13.08 -4.22
CA PRO A 139 2.69 -12.63 -5.02
C PRO A 139 2.37 -11.63 -6.14
N SER A 140 1.17 -11.65 -6.73
CA SER A 140 0.84 -10.73 -7.84
C SER A 140 0.90 -9.25 -7.44
N TYR A 141 0.67 -8.92 -6.16
CA TYR A 141 0.74 -7.55 -5.67
C TYR A 141 2.17 -7.06 -5.50
N PHE A 142 3.18 -7.95 -5.52
CA PHE A 142 4.57 -7.57 -5.40
C PHE A 142 4.95 -6.53 -6.47
N HIS A 143 4.60 -6.79 -7.73
CA HIS A 143 4.87 -5.86 -8.82
C HIS A 143 4.15 -4.53 -8.64
N THR A 144 2.87 -4.54 -8.24
CA THR A 144 2.12 -3.31 -7.97
C THR A 144 2.75 -2.49 -6.84
N LEU A 145 3.15 -3.15 -5.74
CA LEU A 145 3.80 -2.49 -4.60
C LEU A 145 5.20 -1.98 -4.94
N LEU A 146 5.96 -2.74 -5.74
CA LEU A 146 7.26 -2.32 -6.23
C LEU A 146 7.13 -1.12 -7.17
N SER A 147 6.18 -1.14 -8.11
CA SER A 147 5.86 0.00 -8.96
C SER A 147 5.47 1.22 -8.12
N ILE A 148 4.63 1.06 -7.09
CA ILE A 148 4.29 2.15 -6.16
C ILE A 148 5.52 2.64 -5.40
N LYS A 149 6.43 1.77 -4.94
CA LYS A 149 7.68 2.15 -4.26
C LYS A 149 8.61 2.91 -5.21
N CYS A 150 8.77 2.44 -6.45
CA CYS A 150 9.57 3.11 -7.46
C CYS A 150 8.99 4.48 -7.81
N MET A 151 7.68 4.55 -8.08
CA MET A 151 6.98 5.82 -8.27
C MET A 151 7.14 6.72 -7.05
N HIS A 152 7.07 6.19 -5.82
CA HIS A 152 7.26 6.96 -4.59
C HIS A 152 8.69 7.49 -4.42
N ASN A 153 9.71 6.71 -4.79
CA ASN A 153 11.09 7.17 -4.77
C ASN A 153 11.33 8.25 -5.85
N MET A 154 10.71 8.11 -7.02
CA MET A 154 10.71 9.17 -8.05
C MET A 154 9.95 10.42 -7.53
N LEU A 155 8.82 10.24 -6.86
CA LEU A 155 7.99 11.29 -6.26
C LEU A 155 8.69 12.12 -5.18
N ILE A 156 9.47 11.48 -4.30
CA ILE A 156 10.20 12.18 -3.23
C ILE A 156 11.33 13.04 -3.83
N ASN A 157 11.90 12.61 -4.95
CA ASN A 157 13.03 13.29 -5.57
C ASN A 157 12.60 14.32 -6.63
N GLU A 158 11.41 14.17 -7.22
CA GLU A 158 10.85 15.05 -8.26
C GLU A 158 9.35 15.31 -8.00
N GLU A 159 9.04 16.29 -7.16
CA GLU A 159 7.67 16.66 -6.73
C GLU A 159 6.70 16.95 -7.90
N HIS A 160 7.21 17.24 -9.10
CA HIS A 160 6.43 17.62 -10.29
C HIS A 160 6.16 16.47 -11.27
N SER A 161 6.58 15.24 -10.99
CA SER A 161 6.52 14.13 -11.96
C SER A 161 5.17 13.39 -12.01
N ILE A 162 4.27 13.58 -11.03
CA ILE A 162 3.00 12.85 -10.98
C ILE A 162 1.80 13.79 -11.11
N PRO A 163 0.82 13.44 -11.98
CA PRO A 163 -0.46 14.15 -12.05
C PRO A 163 -1.12 14.25 -10.67
N PHE A 164 -1.44 15.47 -10.24
CA PHE A 164 -2.03 15.76 -8.93
C PHE A 164 -1.16 15.38 -7.72
N GLY A 165 0.15 15.19 -7.89
CA GLY A 165 1.06 14.80 -6.79
C GLY A 165 1.02 15.76 -5.60
N THR A 166 0.98 17.06 -5.86
CA THR A 166 0.80 18.10 -4.83
C THR A 166 -0.51 17.99 -4.07
N HIS A 167 -1.57 17.43 -4.64
CA HIS A 167 -2.88 17.31 -4.00
C HIS A 167 -3.04 15.94 -3.31
N LEU A 168 -2.47 14.88 -3.88
CA LEU A 168 -2.55 13.51 -3.37
C LEU A 168 -1.52 13.20 -2.28
N LEU A 169 -0.38 13.90 -2.26
CA LEU A 169 0.76 13.59 -1.38
C LEU A 169 1.08 14.69 -0.38
N ASN A 170 0.50 15.89 -0.49
CA ASN A 170 0.86 16.99 0.39
C ASN A 170 0.64 16.60 1.86
N LYS A 171 1.73 16.67 2.63
CA LYS A 171 1.76 16.47 4.08
C LYS A 171 1.30 17.72 4.84
N ARG A 172 0.92 18.80 4.14
CA ARG A 172 0.48 20.04 4.74
C ARG A 172 -0.99 19.90 5.09
N HIS A 173 -1.26 19.75 6.38
CA HIS A 173 -2.59 19.79 7.02
C HIS A 173 -3.29 21.16 6.89
N SER A 174 -2.96 21.95 5.88
CA SER A 174 -3.70 23.16 5.58
C SER A 174 -4.90 22.73 4.75
N LEU A 175 -6.04 22.52 5.41
CA LEU A 175 -7.38 22.45 4.80
C LEU A 175 -7.78 23.75 4.08
N ASN A 176 -6.83 24.64 3.82
CA ASN A 176 -7.06 25.83 3.02
C ASN A 176 -7.28 25.30 1.61
N GLN A 177 -8.55 25.25 1.19
CA GLN A 177 -8.93 25.00 -0.19
C GLN A 177 -8.13 25.98 -1.05
N GLU A 178 -7.11 25.48 -1.74
CA GLU A 178 -6.47 26.27 -2.78
C GLU A 178 -7.53 26.51 -3.85
N GLU A 179 -7.84 27.78 -4.07
CA GLU A 179 -8.76 28.20 -5.12
C GLU A 179 -8.14 27.82 -6.49
N PRO A 180 -8.96 27.41 -7.45
CA PRO A 180 -8.52 27.19 -8.81
C PRO A 180 -7.90 28.45 -9.44
N ASP A 181 -6.91 28.28 -10.31
CA ASP A 181 -6.17 29.39 -10.93
C ASP A 181 -7.07 30.38 -11.71
N TYR A 182 -8.26 29.93 -12.15
CA TYR A 182 -9.24 30.81 -12.80
C TYR A 182 -9.91 31.83 -11.87
N PHE A 183 -9.80 31.69 -10.54
CA PHE A 183 -10.24 32.72 -9.59
C PHE A 183 -9.38 33.99 -9.66
N GLU A 184 -8.13 33.90 -10.13
CA GLU A 184 -7.23 35.05 -10.24
C GLU A 184 -7.42 35.84 -11.54
N SER A 185 -8.17 35.30 -12.51
CA SER A 185 -8.34 35.90 -13.83
C SER A 185 -9.42 36.99 -13.84
N ARG A 186 -9.00 38.22 -14.15
CA ARG A 186 -9.85 39.42 -14.21
C ARG A 186 -11.00 39.34 -15.20
N SER A 187 -10.91 38.50 -16.24
CA SER A 187 -11.99 38.31 -17.21
C SER A 187 -13.15 37.52 -16.59
N PHE A 188 -12.86 36.49 -15.79
CA PHE A 188 -13.89 35.63 -15.20
C PHE A 188 -14.62 36.30 -14.03
N ILE A 189 -13.91 37.13 -13.24
CA ILE A 189 -14.53 37.90 -12.15
C ILE A 189 -15.57 38.90 -12.69
N LYS A 190 -15.42 39.38 -13.93
CA LYS A 190 -16.30 40.38 -14.54
C LYS A 190 -17.43 39.78 -15.38
N GLU A 191 -17.17 38.68 -16.08
CA GLU A 191 -18.12 38.09 -17.04
C GLU A 191 -18.90 36.89 -16.48
N GLY A 192 -18.40 36.24 -15.43
CA GLY A 192 -18.99 35.04 -14.84
C GLY A 192 -18.83 33.79 -15.72
N PHE A 193 -19.34 32.65 -15.25
CA PHE A 193 -19.28 31.36 -15.94
C PHE A 193 -20.62 31.04 -16.60
N ASP A 194 -20.60 30.81 -17.91
CA ASP A 194 -21.75 30.30 -18.64
C ASP A 194 -21.92 28.80 -18.35
N ILE A 195 -23.00 28.45 -17.65
CA ILE A 195 -23.40 27.07 -17.38
C ILE A 195 -24.72 26.69 -18.08
N SER A 196 -25.13 27.45 -19.09
CA SER A 196 -26.37 27.20 -19.83
C SER A 196 -26.46 25.77 -20.38
N CYS A 197 -25.31 25.15 -20.69
CA CYS A 197 -25.20 23.76 -21.12
C CYS A 197 -25.70 22.72 -20.10
N LEU A 198 -25.74 23.07 -18.81
CA LEU A 198 -26.23 22.19 -17.74
C LEU A 198 -27.73 22.31 -17.53
N SER A 199 -28.34 23.40 -17.99
CA SER A 199 -29.78 23.57 -17.96
C SER A 199 -30.36 23.04 -19.26
N SER A 200 -31.45 22.28 -19.19
CA SER A 200 -32.09 21.68 -20.36
C SER A 200 -32.82 22.72 -21.24
N GLY A 201 -32.08 23.68 -21.81
CA GLY A 201 -32.59 24.73 -22.69
C GLY A 201 -33.14 25.98 -21.98
N GLN A 202 -32.87 26.17 -20.69
CA GLN A 202 -33.21 27.41 -19.98
C GLN A 202 -32.02 28.40 -20.09
N PRO A 203 -32.25 29.71 -20.29
CA PRO A 203 -31.15 30.66 -20.23
C PRO A 203 -30.68 30.81 -18.77
N VAL A 204 -29.54 30.22 -18.44
CA VAL A 204 -28.86 30.49 -17.16
C VAL A 204 -27.92 31.66 -17.39
N ASN A 205 -28.09 32.73 -16.62
CA ASN A 205 -27.16 33.87 -16.62
C ASN A 205 -25.78 33.41 -16.17
N THR A 206 -24.74 34.12 -16.60
CA THR A 206 -23.38 33.83 -16.16
C THR A 206 -23.28 33.88 -14.63
N ILE A 207 -22.71 32.83 -14.05
CA ILE A 207 -22.61 32.67 -12.60
C ILE A 207 -21.29 33.22 -12.12
N ASP A 208 -21.36 34.04 -11.08
CA ASP A 208 -20.19 34.35 -10.27
C ASP A 208 -19.94 33.20 -9.29
N ILE A 209 -18.92 32.38 -9.57
CA ILE A 209 -18.55 31.22 -8.74
C ILE A 209 -18.17 31.65 -7.32
N SER A 210 -17.67 32.88 -7.13
CA SER A 210 -17.28 33.40 -5.83
C SER A 210 -18.48 33.71 -4.92
N ASN A 211 -19.67 33.90 -5.49
CA ASN A 211 -20.90 34.22 -4.77
C ASN A 211 -21.88 33.04 -4.72
N GLU A 212 -22.06 32.47 -3.53
CA GLU A 212 -22.96 31.34 -3.29
C GLU A 212 -24.43 31.63 -3.59
N THR A 213 -24.85 32.89 -3.51
CA THR A 213 -26.26 33.27 -3.72
C THR A 213 -26.70 33.27 -5.19
N ASN A 214 -25.76 33.14 -6.13
CA ASN A 214 -26.03 33.24 -7.56
C ASN A 214 -26.08 31.88 -8.27
N TRP A 215 -25.99 30.77 -7.52
CA TRP A 215 -26.10 29.44 -8.10
C TRP A 215 -27.56 29.03 -8.30
N PRO A 216 -27.95 28.51 -9.47
CA PRO A 216 -29.27 27.94 -9.68
C PRO A 216 -29.53 26.77 -8.73
N ASP A 217 -30.78 26.61 -8.33
CA ASP A 217 -31.20 25.48 -7.50
C ASP A 217 -31.04 24.14 -8.24
N ALA A 218 -30.88 23.07 -7.47
CA ALA A 218 -30.70 21.71 -8.00
C ALA A 218 -31.80 21.32 -9.02
N GLN A 219 -33.05 21.68 -8.74
CA GLN A 219 -34.20 21.40 -9.61
C GLN A 219 -34.09 22.09 -10.98
N THR A 220 -33.60 23.33 -11.03
CA THR A 220 -33.42 24.10 -12.28
C THR A 220 -32.39 23.45 -13.20
N LEU A 221 -31.40 22.77 -12.61
CA LEU A 221 -30.37 22.00 -13.32
C LEU A 221 -30.78 20.53 -13.55
N GLY A 222 -31.99 20.11 -13.13
CA GLY A 222 -32.43 18.73 -13.22
C GLY A 222 -31.61 17.76 -12.36
N MET A 223 -30.96 18.26 -11.31
CA MET A 223 -30.09 17.53 -10.40
C MET A 223 -30.77 17.29 -9.04
N ASP A 224 -30.33 16.27 -8.32
CA ASP A 224 -30.58 16.17 -6.88
C ASP A 224 -29.59 17.02 -6.06
N ASP A 225 -29.87 17.21 -4.77
CA ASP A 225 -29.04 18.03 -3.87
C ASP A 225 -27.59 17.53 -3.76
N SER A 226 -27.36 16.22 -3.92
CA SER A 226 -26.02 15.63 -3.82
C SER A 226 -25.20 15.89 -5.09
N GLN A 227 -25.84 15.81 -6.26
CA GLN A 227 -25.27 16.12 -7.56
C GLN A 227 -24.97 17.62 -7.68
N HIS A 228 -25.91 18.47 -7.26
CA HIS A 228 -25.70 19.92 -7.20
C HIS A 228 -24.50 20.30 -6.34
N ARG A 229 -24.42 19.73 -5.13
CA ARG A 229 -23.27 19.94 -4.24
C ARG A 229 -21.96 19.46 -4.86
N ALA A 230 -21.98 18.33 -5.56
CA ALA A 230 -20.81 17.79 -6.24
C ALA A 230 -20.33 18.73 -7.36
N LEU A 231 -21.25 19.27 -8.16
CA LEU A 231 -20.96 20.26 -9.19
C LEU A 231 -20.31 21.52 -8.60
N VAL A 232 -20.96 22.15 -7.61
CA VAL A 232 -20.45 23.36 -6.94
C VAL A 232 -19.06 23.10 -6.36
N THR A 233 -18.86 21.95 -5.71
CA THR A 233 -17.57 21.57 -5.13
C THR A 233 -16.48 21.43 -6.20
N SER A 234 -16.79 20.84 -7.36
CA SER A 234 -15.84 20.68 -8.46
C SER A 234 -15.41 22.01 -9.09
N MET A 235 -16.32 22.99 -9.11
CA MET A 235 -16.11 24.32 -9.69
C MET A 235 -15.47 25.31 -8.70
N LYS A 236 -15.33 24.96 -7.42
CA LYS A 236 -14.69 25.80 -6.40
C LYS A 236 -13.35 25.26 -5.91
N SER A 237 -13.04 24.01 -6.22
CA SER A 237 -11.86 23.33 -5.67
C SER A 237 -10.86 23.05 -6.79
N LYS A 238 -9.59 23.39 -6.59
CA LYS A 238 -8.51 23.01 -7.52
C LYS A 238 -8.38 21.50 -7.69
N PHE A 239 -8.80 20.75 -6.68
CA PHE A 239 -8.93 19.30 -6.71
C PHE A 239 -10.16 18.85 -5.91
N ALA A 240 -11.03 18.04 -6.52
CA ALA A 240 -12.21 17.49 -5.86
C ALA A 240 -12.29 15.98 -6.05
N LEU A 241 -12.64 15.26 -4.98
CA LEU A 241 -12.96 13.83 -5.03
C LEU A 241 -14.47 13.66 -4.90
N ILE A 242 -15.13 13.27 -5.99
CA ILE A 242 -16.58 13.02 -6.03
C ILE A 242 -16.81 11.52 -6.09
N GLN A 243 -17.63 11.01 -5.16
CA GLN A 243 -18.00 9.60 -5.11
C GLN A 243 -19.52 9.46 -5.17
N GLY A 244 -19.99 8.56 -6.03
CA GLY A 244 -21.41 8.19 -6.11
C GLY A 244 -21.57 6.68 -6.31
N PRO A 245 -22.54 6.02 -5.65
CA PRO A 245 -22.93 4.63 -5.93
C PRO A 245 -23.25 4.35 -7.42
N PRO A 246 -23.37 3.08 -7.85
CA PRO A 246 -23.87 2.75 -9.18
C PRO A 246 -25.26 3.37 -9.41
N GLY A 247 -25.49 3.98 -10.58
CA GLY A 247 -26.78 4.58 -10.94
C GLY A 247 -27.00 6.04 -10.52
N THR A 248 -26.03 6.71 -9.88
CA THR A 248 -26.19 8.12 -9.43
C THR A 248 -25.91 9.20 -10.49
N GLY A 249 -25.97 8.87 -11.79
CA GLY A 249 -25.77 9.85 -12.87
C GLY A 249 -24.40 10.52 -12.86
N LYS A 250 -23.31 9.73 -12.74
CA LYS A 250 -21.93 10.25 -12.81
C LYS A 250 -21.45 10.59 -14.23
N GLN A 251 -22.19 10.13 -15.24
CA GLN A 251 -21.93 10.39 -16.66
C GLN A 251 -22.90 11.47 -17.11
#